data_AF-A0A1H1SR05-F1
#
_entry.id   AF-A0A1H1SR05-F1
#
_cell.length_a   1.000
_cell.length_b   1.000
_cell.length_c   1.000
_cell.angle_alpha   90.00
_cell.angle_beta   90.00
_cell.angle_gamma   90.00
#
_symmetry.space_group_name_H-M   'P 1'
#
loop_
_entity.id
_entity.type
_entity.pdbx_description
1 polymer ?
#
loop_
_entity_poly.entity_id
_entity_poly.type
_entity_poly.pdbx_seq_one_letter_code
_entity_poly.pdbx_strand_id
1 'polypeptide(L)' 'MEIFTDFVQNYKGSLQGLNIFAKIGVTLALVLILLAVAGAIVNVIVHNL' A
#
# COMPACT_ATOMS: atom_id res chain seq x y z
N MET A 1 12.75 -12.04 -1.39
CA MET A 1 12.86 -10.69 -2.00
C MET A 1 12.09 -10.56 -3.30
N GLU A 2 11.80 -11.65 -4.04
CA GLU A 2 11.01 -11.62 -5.29
C GLU A 2 9.62 -10.99 -5.13
N ILE A 3 8.86 -11.35 -4.09
CA ILE A 3 7.51 -10.83 -3.86
C ILE A 3 7.45 -9.29 -3.80
N PHE A 4 8.46 -8.65 -3.18
CA PHE A 4 8.51 -7.19 -3.12
C PHE A 4 8.86 -6.58 -4.48
N THR A 5 9.78 -7.20 -5.22
CA THR A 5 10.16 -6.76 -6.57
C THR A 5 8.99 -6.88 -7.53
N ASP A 6 8.29 -8.02 -7.52
CA ASP A 6 7.12 -8.29 -8.37
C ASP A 6 5.97 -7.35 -8.03
N PHE A 7 5.74 -7.09 -6.74
CA PHE A 7 4.76 -6.10 -6.29
C PHE A 7 5.08 -4.71 -6.83
N VAL A 8 6.34 -4.25 -6.71
CA VAL A 8 6.75 -2.93 -7.20
C VAL A 8 6.66 -2.84 -8.73
N GLN A 9 7.01 -3.90 -9.46
CA GLN A 9 6.90 -3.92 -10.92
C GLN A 9 5.43 -3.88 -11.37
N ASN A 10 4.57 -4.70 -10.77
CA ASN A 10 3.13 -4.70 -11.07
C ASN A 10 2.50 -3.35 -10.71
N TYR A 11 2.88 -2.75 -9.58
CA TYR A 11 2.44 -1.43 -9.19
C TYR A 11 2.84 -0.37 -10.24
N LYS A 12 4.11 -0.35 -10.65
CA LYS A 12 4.59 0.57 -11.70
C LYS A 12 3.84 0.36 -13.02
N GLY A 13 3.59 -0.90 -13.40
CA GLY A 13 2.79 -1.23 -14.60
C GLY A 13 1.35 -0.73 -14.49
N SER A 14 0.70 -0.91 -13.34
CA SER A 14 -0.67 -0.45 -13.10
C SER A 14 -0.83 1.08 -13.14
N LEU A 15 0.24 1.81 -12.86
CA LEU A 15 0.28 3.26 -12.94
C LEU A 15 0.66 3.78 -14.33
N GLN A 16 1.11 2.93 -15.25
CA GLN A 16 1.57 3.34 -16.56
C GLN A 16 0.37 3.80 -17.41
N GLY A 17 0.48 4.97 -18.04
CA GLY A 17 -0.63 5.58 -18.81
C GLY A 17 -1.67 6.35 -17.99
N LEU A 18 -1.64 6.28 -16.65
CA LEU A 18 -2.51 7.11 -15.80
C LEU A 18 -2.04 8.57 -15.75
N ASN A 19 -2.99 9.49 -15.64
CA ASN A 19 -2.70 10.89 -15.37
C ASN A 19 -2.05 11.06 -13.97
N ILE A 20 -1.37 12.19 -13.75
CA ILE A 20 -0.64 12.45 -12.50
C ILE A 20 -1.55 12.43 -11.27
N PHE A 21 -2.77 12.98 -11.37
CA PHE A 21 -3.70 13.01 -10.24
C PHE A 21 -4.17 11.61 -9.83
N ALA A 22 -4.45 10.74 -10.80
CA ALA A 22 -4.82 9.35 -10.57
C ALA A 22 -3.66 8.56 -9.93
N LYS A 23 -2.42 8.78 -10.38
CA LYS A 23 -1.23 8.17 -9.75
C LYS A 23 -1.10 8.56 -8.28
N ILE A 24 -1.27 9.86 -7.98
CA ILE A 24 -1.23 10.36 -6.61
C ILE A 24 -2.36 9.72 -5.78
N GLY A 25 -3.59 9.69 -6.31
CA GLY A 25 -4.73 9.08 -5.62
C GLY A 25 -4.51 7.59 -5.29
N VAL A 26 -4.04 6.81 -6.26
CA VAL A 26 -3.74 5.38 -6.06
C VAL A 26 -2.61 5.19 -5.04
N THR A 27 -1.55 6.01 -5.11
CA THR A 27 -0.45 5.97 -4.14
C THR A 27 -0.94 6.25 -2.72
N LEU A 28 -1.75 7.30 -2.54
CA LEU A 28 -2.30 7.68 -1.24
C LEU A 28 -3.22 6.59 -0.67
N ALA A 29 -4.07 6.00 -1.50
CA ALA A 29 -4.93 4.89 -1.09
C ALA A 29 -4.11 3.69 -0.58
N LEU A 30 -3.03 3.35 -1.28
CA LEU A 30 -2.10 2.28 -0.87
C LEU A 30 -1.44 2.57 0.49
N VAL A 31 -1.00 3.80 0.72
CA VAL A 31 -0.42 4.22 2.00
C VAL A 31 -1.44 4.11 3.13
N LEU A 32 -2.69 4.56 2.91
CA LEU A 32 -3.75 4.46 3.92
C LEU A 32 -4.08 3.01 4.27
N ILE A 33 -4.10 2.11 3.28
CA ILE A 33 -4.32 0.68 3.52
C ILE A 33 -3.19 0.10 4.38
N LEU A 34 -1.93 0.41 4.07
CA LEU A 34 -0.78 -0.05 4.86
C LEU A 34 -0.84 0.45 6.30
N LEU A 35 -1.19 1.73 6.50
CA LEU A 35 -1.37 2.31 7.83
C LEU A 35 -2.52 1.65 8.60
N ALA A 36 -3.65 1.36 7.94
CA ALA A 36 -4.78 0.70 8.55
C ALA A 36 -4.43 -0.73 9.01
N VAL A 37 -3.70 -1.48 8.19
CA VAL A 37 -3.23 -2.83 8.54
C VAL A 37 -2.25 -2.76 9.73
N ALA A 38 -1.27 -1.87 9.68
CA ALA A 38 -0.32 -1.70 10.78
C ALA A 38 -1.02 -1.28 12.08
N GLY A 39 -1.97 -0.33 11.99
CA GLY A 39 -2.77 0.11 13.13
C GLY A 39 -3.65 -1.00 13.71
N ALA A 40 -4.25 -1.83 12.86
CA ALA A 40 -5.03 -2.99 13.30
C ALA A 40 -4.15 -4.01 14.04
N ILE A 41 -2.96 -4.30 13.54
CA ILE A 41 -2.00 -5.19 14.22
C ILE A 41 -1.62 -4.62 15.59
N VAL A 42 -1.23 -3.35 15.65
CA VAL A 42 -0.90 -2.68 16.93
C VAL A 42 -2.08 -2.74 17.89
N ASN A 43 -3.29 -2.45 17.43
CA ASN A 43 -4.48 -2.49 18.27
C ASN A 43 -4.74 -3.88 18.84
N VAL A 44 -4.63 -4.94 18.02
CA VAL A 44 -4.77 -6.33 18.46
C VAL A 44 -3.71 -6.70 19.50
N ILE A 45 -2.46 -6.27 19.30
CA ILE A 45 -1.37 -6.54 20.25
C ILE A 45 -1.61 -5.82 21.57
N VAL A 46 -1.97 -4.53 21.53
CA VAL A 46 -2.22 -3.72 22.73
C VAL A 46 -3.45 -4.18 23.50
N HIS A 47 -4.52 -4.60 22.83
CA HIS A 47 -5.73 -5.12 23.51
C HIS A 47 -5.56 -6.52 24.10
N ASN A 48 -4.56 -7.29 23.65
CA ASN A 48 -4.29 -8.65 24.12
C ASN A 48 -3.10 -8.74 25.10
N LEU A 49 -2.51 -7.59 25.48
CA LEU A 49 -1.50 -7.44 26.54
C LEU A 49 -2.16 -6.98 27.83
#